data_AF-Q16FT4-F1
#
_entry.id   AF-Q16FT4-F1
#
_cell.length_a   1.000
_cell.length_b   1.000
_cell.length_c   1.000
_cell.angle_alpha   90.00
_cell.angle_beta   90.00
_cell.angle_gamma   90.00
#
_symmetry.space_group_name_H-M   'P 1'
#
loop_
_entity.id
_entity.type
_entity.pdbx_description
1 polymer ?
#
loop_
_entity_poly.entity_id
_entity_poly.type
_entity_poly.pdbx_seq_one_letter_code
_entity_poly.pdbx_strand_id
1 'polypeptide(L)'
;MFKKALAECTSESKAVIDRLLVKIVDETIGKKSEAVLLAVIEMGEFCLNELKDEFLIGYVWERSFLSQWFSDQEAARKLFDKHERLRLEIAKRVNNLCFSCMQEFNTEPLYRLTELFLKHNMSTQCRPILISLFEYEYWRRNLRACSEIMQNSIDLDIPLPEACNQKLLDLLLGRPGSLAKPAAESAAKRKQKLQAKKYELKF
;
A
#
# COMPACT_ATOMS: atom_id res chain seq x y z
N MET A 1 34.92 -8.43 -5.19
CA MET A 1 35.02 -9.38 -4.06
C MET A 1 33.70 -9.53 -3.32
N PHE A 2 33.08 -8.44 -2.83
CA PHE A 2 31.81 -8.47 -2.09
C PHE A 2 30.59 -9.00 -2.90
N LYS A 3 30.40 -8.52 -4.14
CA LYS A 3 29.34 -8.99 -5.06
C LYS A 3 29.37 -10.52 -5.33
N LYS A 4 30.58 -11.10 -5.40
CA LYS A 4 30.79 -12.54 -5.59
C LYS A 4 30.47 -13.32 -4.30
N ALA A 5 30.84 -12.79 -3.14
CA ALA A 5 30.49 -13.37 -1.85
C ALA A 5 28.96 -13.36 -1.59
N LEU A 6 28.25 -12.35 -2.08
CA LEU A 6 26.78 -12.28 -2.05
C LEU A 6 26.12 -13.37 -2.91
N ALA A 7 26.68 -13.67 -4.09
CA ALA A 7 26.17 -14.71 -4.98
C ALA A 7 26.36 -16.14 -4.43
N GLU A 8 27.42 -16.34 -3.66
CA GLU A 8 27.83 -17.64 -3.10
C GLU A 8 27.33 -17.86 -1.65
N CYS A 9 26.52 -16.93 -1.11
CA CYS A 9 26.15 -16.89 0.30
C CYS A 9 25.03 -17.89 0.65
N THR A 10 25.11 -18.51 1.84
CA THR A 10 24.03 -19.36 2.39
C THR A 10 22.85 -18.52 2.89
N SER A 11 21.68 -19.15 3.06
CA SER A 11 20.46 -18.47 3.52
C SER A 11 20.59 -17.80 4.89
N GLU A 12 21.35 -18.39 5.83
CA GLU A 12 21.60 -17.82 7.15
C GLU A 12 22.52 -16.59 7.09
N SER A 13 23.59 -16.67 6.29
CA SER A 13 24.49 -15.54 6.08
C SER A 13 23.81 -14.39 5.35
N LYS A 14 22.89 -14.69 4.43
CA LYS A 14 22.06 -13.69 3.74
C LYS A 14 21.22 -12.85 4.71
N ALA A 15 20.55 -13.47 5.68
CA ALA A 15 19.74 -12.73 6.66
C ALA A 15 20.57 -11.77 7.52
N VAL A 16 21.82 -12.13 7.85
CA VAL A 16 22.75 -11.24 8.57
C VAL A 16 23.18 -10.07 7.68
N ILE A 17 23.52 -10.35 6.43
CA ILE A 17 23.89 -9.33 5.43
C ILE A 17 22.73 -8.36 5.22
N ASP A 18 21.50 -8.85 5.05
CA ASP A 18 20.30 -8.04 4.87
C ASP A 18 20.08 -7.08 6.05
N ARG A 19 20.26 -7.55 7.29
CA ARG A 19 20.19 -6.70 8.49
C ARG A 19 21.27 -5.61 8.51
N LEU A 20 22.48 -5.92 8.07
CA LEU A 20 23.56 -4.94 7.98
C LEU A 20 23.26 -3.89 6.89
N LEU A 21 22.79 -4.34 5.73
CA LEU A 21 22.41 -3.46 4.62
C LEU A 21 21.26 -2.52 5.01
N VAL A 22 20.24 -3.04 5.69
CA VAL A 22 19.14 -2.23 6.24
C VAL A 22 19.67 -1.11 7.14
N LYS A 23 20.59 -1.43 8.07
CA LYS A 23 21.20 -0.40 8.94
C LYS A 23 21.96 0.65 8.13
N ILE A 24 22.74 0.24 7.13
CA ILE A 24 23.48 1.17 6.26
C ILE A 24 22.50 2.11 5.55
N VAL A 25 21.41 1.57 5.01
CA VAL A 25 20.36 2.35 4.32
C VAL A 25 19.75 3.38 5.27
N ASP A 26 19.35 2.95 6.47
CA ASP A 26 18.75 3.81 7.49
C ASP A 26 19.71 4.89 8.02
N GLU A 27 21.00 4.59 8.05
CA GLU A 27 22.03 5.57 8.43
C GLU A 27 22.38 6.54 7.30
N THR A 28 22.09 6.19 6.05
CA THR A 28 22.44 6.99 4.87
C THR A 28 21.32 7.95 4.49
N ILE A 29 20.09 7.44 4.41
CA ILE A 29 18.93 8.21 3.96
C ILE A 29 18.63 9.31 4.97
N GLY A 30 18.44 10.53 4.47
CA GLY A 30 18.24 11.72 5.27
C GLY A 30 19.47 12.26 6.03
N LYS A 31 20.65 11.62 5.95
CA LYS A 31 21.91 12.13 6.52
C LYS A 31 22.89 12.69 5.48
N LYS A 32 22.41 12.96 4.25
CA LYS A 32 23.11 13.65 3.15
C LYS A 32 24.38 12.97 2.60
N SER A 33 24.59 11.67 2.82
CA SER A 33 25.68 10.95 2.15
C SER A 33 25.23 10.39 0.81
N GLU A 34 25.07 11.28 -0.18
CA GLU A 34 24.59 10.93 -1.53
C GLU A 34 25.48 9.86 -2.19
N ALA A 35 26.80 9.94 -2.00
CA ALA A 35 27.74 8.95 -2.50
C ALA A 35 27.49 7.54 -1.92
N VAL A 36 27.15 7.45 -0.64
CA VAL A 36 26.83 6.17 0.00
C VAL A 36 25.48 5.66 -0.51
N LEU A 37 24.50 6.53 -0.70
CA LEU A 37 23.20 6.15 -1.27
C LEU A 37 23.39 5.57 -2.68
N LEU A 38 24.20 6.22 -3.53
CA LEU A 38 24.52 5.72 -4.87
C LEU A 38 25.22 4.35 -4.82
N ALA A 39 26.20 4.15 -3.93
CA ALA A 39 26.86 2.86 -3.78
C ALA A 39 25.91 1.74 -3.35
N VAL A 40 24.95 2.06 -2.45
CA VAL A 40 23.92 1.11 -2.00
C VAL A 40 22.91 0.83 -3.12
N ILE A 41 22.54 1.84 -3.91
CA ILE A 41 21.71 1.67 -5.11
C ILE A 41 22.40 0.74 -6.11
N GLU A 42 23.66 0.97 -6.44
CA GLU A 42 24.43 0.10 -7.35
C GLU A 42 24.53 -1.34 -6.86
N MET A 43 24.58 -1.54 -5.53
CA MET A 43 24.52 -2.87 -4.93
C MET A 43 23.12 -3.49 -5.07
N GLY A 44 22.06 -2.72 -4.80
CA GLY A 44 20.68 -3.18 -4.98
C GLY A 44 20.37 -3.53 -6.43
N GLU A 45 20.86 -2.75 -7.39
CA GLU A 45 20.72 -3.03 -8.82
C GLU A 45 21.46 -4.31 -9.22
N PHE A 46 22.63 -4.57 -8.64
CA PHE A 46 23.33 -5.84 -8.83
C PHE A 46 22.50 -7.02 -8.29
N CYS A 47 21.97 -6.92 -7.07
CA CYS A 47 21.12 -7.96 -6.49
C CYS A 47 19.87 -8.21 -7.34
N LEU A 48 19.23 -7.16 -7.83
CA LEU A 48 18.03 -7.24 -8.67
C LEU A 48 18.29 -7.95 -10.01
N ASN A 49 19.38 -7.57 -10.68
CA ASN A 49 19.65 -8.01 -12.05
C ASN A 49 20.35 -9.37 -12.11
N GLU A 50 21.36 -9.57 -11.27
CA GLU A 50 22.21 -10.76 -11.29
C GLU A 50 21.67 -11.86 -10.37
N LEU A 51 21.16 -11.50 -9.20
CA LEU A 51 20.71 -12.46 -8.19
C LEU A 51 19.20 -12.66 -8.18
N LYS A 52 18.44 -11.84 -8.94
CA LYS A 52 16.97 -11.80 -8.92
C LYS A 52 16.43 -11.63 -7.50
N ASP A 53 17.10 -10.76 -6.73
CA ASP A 53 16.75 -10.45 -5.37
C ASP A 53 16.36 -8.98 -5.25
N GLU A 54 15.09 -8.75 -4.98
CA GLU A 54 14.49 -7.42 -4.92
C GLU A 54 14.53 -6.80 -3.52
N PHE A 55 15.01 -7.52 -2.50
CA PHE A 55 14.95 -7.07 -1.11
C PHE A 55 15.64 -5.73 -0.90
N LEU A 56 16.94 -5.65 -1.23
CA LEU A 56 17.74 -4.46 -0.97
C LEU A 56 17.23 -3.25 -1.76
N ILE A 57 17.02 -3.42 -3.06
CA ILE A 57 16.58 -2.31 -3.91
C ILE A 57 15.17 -1.85 -3.55
N GLY A 58 14.30 -2.77 -3.13
CA GLY A 58 12.97 -2.46 -2.61
C GLY A 58 13.04 -1.67 -1.31
N TYR A 59 13.91 -2.05 -0.39
CA TYR A 59 14.11 -1.33 0.87
C TYR A 59 14.68 0.08 0.62
N VAL A 60 15.71 0.20 -0.21
CA VAL A 60 16.27 1.50 -0.62
C VAL A 60 15.20 2.39 -1.20
N TRP A 61 14.41 1.87 -2.16
CA TRP A 61 13.33 2.63 -2.77
C TRP A 61 12.33 3.13 -1.74
N GLU A 62 11.84 2.25 -0.85
CA GLU A 62 10.82 2.61 0.14
C GLU A 62 11.31 3.69 1.10
N ARG A 63 12.53 3.54 1.62
CA ARG A 63 13.13 4.52 2.53
C ARG A 63 13.41 5.85 1.83
N SER A 64 13.88 5.81 0.58
CA SER A 64 14.12 7.02 -0.22
C SER A 64 12.81 7.72 -0.59
N PHE A 65 11.77 6.96 -0.92
CA PHE A 65 10.45 7.47 -1.27
C PHE A 65 9.76 8.17 -0.09
N LEU A 66 9.87 7.59 1.11
CA LEU A 66 9.30 8.14 2.35
C LEU A 66 10.19 9.22 3.00
N SER A 67 11.40 9.44 2.49
CA SER A 67 12.29 10.49 2.99
C SER A 67 11.66 11.87 2.86
N GLN A 68 11.97 12.77 3.80
CA GLN A 68 11.58 14.18 3.74
C GLN A 68 12.44 14.97 2.75
N TRP A 69 13.60 14.44 2.34
CA TRP A 69 14.55 15.13 1.47
C TRP A 69 14.21 14.91 0.00
N PHE A 70 14.16 16.01 -0.76
CA PHE A 70 13.85 15.97 -2.18
C PHE A 70 14.82 15.12 -3.01
N SER A 71 16.12 15.15 -2.69
CA SER A 71 17.15 14.35 -3.38
C SER A 71 16.88 12.85 -3.27
N ASP A 72 16.46 12.39 -2.09
CA ASP A 72 16.15 10.98 -1.84
C ASP A 72 14.87 10.58 -2.59
N GLN A 73 13.84 11.44 -2.55
CA GLN A 73 12.60 11.23 -3.29
C GLN A 73 12.85 11.14 -4.81
N GLU A 74 13.72 11.99 -5.34
CA GLU A 74 14.09 11.99 -6.75
C GLU A 74 14.87 10.72 -7.13
N ALA A 75 15.75 10.23 -6.25
CA ALA A 75 16.40 8.93 -6.44
C ALA A 75 15.38 7.78 -6.48
N ALA A 76 14.41 7.78 -5.57
CA ALA A 76 13.31 6.81 -5.59
C ALA A 76 12.47 6.88 -6.87
N ARG A 77 12.16 8.08 -7.39
CA ARG A 77 11.45 8.25 -8.67
C ARG A 77 12.26 7.64 -9.82
N LYS A 78 13.56 7.93 -9.90
CA LYS A 78 14.46 7.37 -10.93
C LYS A 78 14.55 5.85 -10.86
N LEU A 79 14.65 5.28 -9.66
CA LEU A 79 14.65 3.83 -9.46
C LEU A 79 13.34 3.20 -9.93
N PHE A 80 12.21 3.80 -9.56
CA PHE A 80 10.89 3.35 -9.99
C PHE A 80 10.76 3.39 -11.51
N ASP A 81 11.22 4.46 -12.16
CA ASP A 81 11.18 4.62 -13.61
C ASP A 81 12.07 3.62 -14.35
N LYS A 82 13.26 3.33 -13.80
CA LYS A 82 14.27 2.48 -14.43
C LYS A 82 13.92 0.99 -14.38
N HIS A 83 13.35 0.51 -13.27
CA HIS A 83 13.29 -0.92 -12.99
C HIS A 83 11.85 -1.45 -12.92
N GLU A 84 11.39 -2.11 -13.99
CA GLU A 84 10.05 -2.72 -14.02
C GLU A 84 9.84 -3.77 -12.91
N ARG A 85 10.82 -4.63 -12.65
CA ARG A 85 10.75 -5.62 -11.57
C ARG A 85 10.52 -4.97 -10.20
N LEU A 86 11.23 -3.87 -9.92
CA LEU A 86 11.02 -3.10 -8.70
C LEU A 86 9.58 -2.58 -8.63
N ARG A 87 9.05 -2.02 -9.72
CA ARG A 87 7.65 -1.55 -9.77
C ARG A 87 6.66 -2.67 -9.46
N LEU A 88 6.86 -3.87 -10.01
CA LEU A 88 6.00 -5.03 -9.74
C LEU A 88 6.09 -5.49 -8.28
N GLU A 89 7.28 -5.45 -7.66
CA GLU A 89 7.43 -5.77 -6.24
C GLU A 89 6.79 -4.72 -5.32
N ILE A 90 6.80 -3.44 -5.71
CA ILE A 90 6.11 -2.39 -4.98
C ILE A 90 4.60 -2.56 -5.13
N ALA A 91 4.11 -2.90 -6.33
CA ALA A 91 2.70 -3.17 -6.59
C ALA A 91 2.11 -4.23 -5.65
N LYS A 92 2.88 -5.29 -5.34
CA LYS A 92 2.48 -6.33 -4.39
C LYS A 92 2.34 -5.82 -2.95
N ARG A 93 3.04 -4.74 -2.60
CA ARG A 93 3.15 -4.18 -1.25
C ARG A 93 2.29 -2.92 -1.03
N VAL A 94 1.52 -2.48 -2.05
CA VAL A 94 0.75 -1.24 -1.99
C VAL A 94 -0.18 -1.15 -0.78
N ASN A 95 -0.86 -2.23 -0.41
CA ASN A 95 -1.74 -2.22 0.76
C ASN A 95 -0.97 -1.95 2.07
N ASN A 96 0.23 -2.49 2.21
CA ASN A 96 1.07 -2.25 3.38
C ASN A 96 1.56 -0.80 3.40
N LEU A 97 1.97 -0.26 2.25
CA LEU A 97 2.37 1.15 2.14
C LEU A 97 1.21 2.09 2.49
N CYS A 98 0.00 1.80 2.01
CA CYS A 98 -1.20 2.55 2.36
C CYS A 98 -1.43 2.54 3.87
N PHE A 99 -1.34 1.37 4.50
CA PHE A 99 -1.50 1.23 5.93
C PHE A 99 -0.45 2.05 6.71
N SER A 100 0.83 1.94 6.36
CA SER A 100 1.91 2.67 7.03
C SER A 100 1.74 4.20 6.91
N CYS A 101 1.44 4.71 5.71
CA CYS A 101 1.25 6.15 5.50
C CYS A 101 0.03 6.70 6.28
N MET A 102 -1.02 5.89 6.40
CA MET A 102 -2.22 6.25 7.16
C MET A 102 -1.97 6.29 8.67
N GLN A 103 -1.11 5.41 9.20
CA GLN A 103 -0.71 5.46 10.61
C GLN A 103 0.07 6.73 10.96
N GLU A 104 0.84 7.25 9.99
CA GLU A 104 1.57 8.50 10.13
C GLU A 104 0.71 9.75 9.86
N PHE A 105 -0.60 9.57 9.61
CA PHE A 105 -1.54 10.63 9.24
C PHE A 105 -1.09 11.47 8.03
N ASN A 106 -0.29 10.85 7.14
CA ASN A 106 0.32 11.52 6.00
C ASN A 106 -0.17 10.93 4.68
N THR A 107 -0.99 11.68 3.95
CA THR A 107 -1.56 11.25 2.66
C THR A 107 -0.69 11.62 1.47
N GLU A 108 0.28 12.52 1.63
CA GLU A 108 1.16 13.00 0.55
C GLU A 108 1.91 11.86 -0.17
N PRO A 109 2.53 10.89 0.53
CA PRO A 109 3.17 9.76 -0.14
C PRO A 109 2.20 8.94 -1.00
N LEU A 110 0.92 8.86 -0.64
CA LEU A 110 -0.06 8.10 -1.41
C LEU A 110 -0.45 8.79 -2.71
N TYR A 111 -0.56 10.11 -2.73
CA TYR A 111 -0.75 10.87 -3.97
C TYR A 111 0.45 10.70 -4.90
N ARG A 112 1.67 10.86 -4.39
CA ARG A 112 2.90 10.64 -5.18
C ARG A 112 3.03 9.21 -5.70
N LEU A 113 2.60 8.22 -4.91
CA LEU A 113 2.58 6.81 -5.33
C LEU A 113 1.55 6.59 -6.44
N THR A 114 0.39 7.25 -6.37
CA THR A 114 -0.62 7.23 -7.42
C THR A 114 -0.08 7.80 -8.72
N GLU A 115 0.58 8.97 -8.67
CA GLU A 115 1.24 9.57 -9.86
C GLU A 115 2.26 8.61 -10.48
N LEU A 116 3.09 7.96 -9.66
CA LEU A 116 4.08 7.00 -10.14
C LEU A 116 3.43 5.81 -10.86
N PHE A 117 2.37 5.24 -10.31
CA PHE A 117 1.66 4.15 -10.97
C PHE A 117 0.97 4.61 -12.26
N LEU A 118 0.31 5.76 -12.26
CA LEU A 118 -0.35 6.29 -13.45
C LEU A 118 0.64 6.56 -14.59
N LYS A 119 1.82 7.13 -14.28
CA LYS A 119 2.91 7.35 -15.25
C LYS A 119 3.34 6.07 -15.97
N HIS A 120 3.22 4.92 -15.31
CA HIS A 120 3.61 3.60 -15.84
C HIS A 120 2.40 2.74 -16.25
N ASN A 121 1.21 3.34 -16.46
CA ASN A 121 -0.02 2.65 -16.85
C ASN A 121 -0.47 1.54 -15.86
N MET A 122 -0.16 1.69 -14.58
CA MET A 122 -0.49 0.74 -13.51
C MET A 122 -1.76 1.15 -12.75
N SER A 123 -2.84 1.45 -13.45
CA SER A 123 -4.10 1.97 -12.86
C SER A 123 -4.74 0.99 -11.87
N THR A 124 -4.58 -0.31 -12.06
CA THR A 124 -5.11 -1.33 -11.13
C THR A 124 -4.53 -1.21 -9.72
N GLN A 125 -3.29 -0.74 -9.60
CA GLN A 125 -2.58 -0.54 -8.33
C GLN A 125 -3.00 0.76 -7.64
N CYS A 126 -3.57 1.72 -8.38
CA CYS A 126 -4.12 2.95 -7.81
C CYS A 126 -5.42 2.69 -7.03
N ARG A 127 -6.18 1.65 -7.38
CA ARG A 127 -7.46 1.32 -6.72
C ARG A 127 -7.36 1.19 -5.19
N PRO A 128 -6.48 0.36 -4.61
CA PRO A 128 -6.33 0.28 -3.14
C PRO A 128 -5.92 1.63 -2.52
N ILE A 129 -5.11 2.43 -3.22
CA ILE A 129 -4.68 3.74 -2.75
C ILE A 129 -5.87 4.71 -2.64
N LEU A 130 -6.69 4.80 -3.70
CA LEU A 130 -7.89 5.63 -3.71
C LEU A 130 -8.90 5.21 -2.64
N ILE A 131 -9.06 3.90 -2.41
CA ILE A 131 -9.90 3.39 -1.31
C ILE A 131 -9.34 3.86 0.03
N SER A 132 -8.04 3.70 0.29
CA SER A 132 -7.44 4.14 1.56
C SER A 132 -7.56 5.65 1.79
N LEU A 133 -7.34 6.46 0.75
CA LEU A 133 -7.54 7.91 0.79
C LEU A 133 -9.00 8.28 1.07
N PHE A 134 -9.94 7.61 0.39
CA PHE A 134 -11.37 7.84 0.61
C PHE A 134 -11.78 7.52 2.04
N GLU A 135 -11.37 6.36 2.56
CA GLU A 135 -11.68 5.94 3.93
C GLU A 135 -11.14 6.98 4.92
N TYR A 136 -9.89 7.40 4.76
CA TYR A 136 -9.27 8.40 5.62
C TYR A 136 -10.05 9.72 5.66
N GLU A 137 -10.42 10.27 4.51
CA GLU A 137 -11.19 11.51 4.44
C GLU A 137 -12.64 11.33 4.93
N TYR A 138 -13.22 10.16 4.73
CA TYR A 138 -14.54 9.80 5.27
C TYR A 138 -14.53 9.80 6.81
N TRP A 139 -13.51 9.21 7.44
CA TRP A 139 -13.32 9.25 8.90
C TRP A 139 -13.22 10.69 9.44
N ARG A 140 -12.63 11.59 8.66
CA ARG A 140 -12.53 13.03 8.98
C ARG A 140 -13.79 13.83 8.66
N ARG A 141 -14.83 13.18 8.11
CA ARG A 141 -16.06 13.78 7.58
C ARG A 141 -15.81 14.86 6.53
N ASN A 142 -14.76 14.71 5.74
CA ASN A 142 -14.42 15.65 4.68
C ASN A 142 -15.17 15.31 3.39
N LEU A 143 -16.40 15.79 3.28
CA LEU A 143 -17.25 15.56 2.11
C LEU A 143 -16.58 15.99 0.80
N ARG A 144 -15.91 17.14 0.80
CA ARG A 144 -15.28 17.68 -0.41
C ARG A 144 -14.20 16.74 -0.94
N ALA A 145 -13.30 16.29 -0.07
CA ALA A 145 -12.24 15.38 -0.47
C ALA A 145 -12.78 14.00 -0.88
N CYS A 146 -13.79 13.47 -0.19
CA CYS A 146 -14.44 12.22 -0.60
C CYS A 146 -15.06 12.33 -2.00
N SER A 147 -15.74 13.44 -2.32
CA SER A 147 -16.28 13.69 -3.65
C SER A 147 -15.19 13.82 -4.71
N GLU A 148 -14.09 14.50 -4.40
CA GLU A 148 -12.95 14.67 -5.31
C GLU A 148 -12.28 13.32 -5.62
N ILE A 149 -12.06 12.48 -4.60
CA ILE A 149 -11.50 11.13 -4.79
C ILE A 149 -12.45 10.28 -5.64
N MET A 150 -13.76 10.38 -5.41
CA MET A 150 -14.75 9.67 -6.23
C MET A 150 -14.73 10.15 -7.69
N GLN A 151 -14.67 11.46 -7.91
CA GLN A 151 -14.58 12.03 -9.26
C GLN A 151 -13.29 11.60 -9.96
N ASN A 152 -12.15 11.68 -9.29
CA ASN A 152 -10.86 11.21 -9.81
C ASN A 152 -10.91 9.72 -10.19
N SER A 153 -11.62 8.91 -9.41
CA SER A 153 -11.80 7.49 -9.73
C SER A 153 -12.60 7.25 -11.01
N ILE A 154 -13.58 8.10 -11.31
CA ILE A 154 -14.36 8.07 -12.55
C ILE A 154 -13.49 8.56 -13.72
N ASP A 155 -12.80 9.70 -13.54
CA ASP A 155 -11.97 10.31 -14.58
C ASP A 155 -10.80 9.41 -15.01
N LEU A 156 -10.26 8.62 -14.07
CA LEU A 156 -9.18 7.67 -14.31
C LEU A 156 -9.67 6.27 -14.72
N ASP A 157 -10.98 6.04 -14.83
CA ASP A 157 -11.61 4.73 -15.09
C ASP A 157 -11.18 3.64 -14.08
N ILE A 158 -11.09 4.01 -12.80
CA ILE A 158 -10.74 3.12 -11.68
C ILE A 158 -11.98 2.92 -10.79
N PRO A 159 -12.78 1.86 -10.99
CA PRO A 159 -14.02 1.70 -10.25
C PRO A 159 -13.78 1.43 -8.76
N LEU A 160 -14.29 2.32 -7.91
CA LEU A 160 -14.31 2.12 -6.46
C LEU A 160 -15.45 1.17 -6.04
N PRO A 161 -15.33 0.50 -4.87
CA PRO A 161 -16.40 -0.32 -4.33
C PRO A 161 -17.69 0.49 -4.09
N GLU A 162 -18.86 -0.12 -4.28
CA GLU A 162 -20.16 0.51 -4.02
C GLU A 162 -20.31 1.01 -2.58
N ALA A 163 -19.62 0.37 -1.62
CA ALA A 163 -19.54 0.82 -0.24
C ALA A 163 -19.02 2.27 -0.11
N CYS A 164 -18.10 2.71 -0.98
CA CYS A 164 -17.63 4.10 -1.00
C CYS A 164 -18.74 5.05 -1.45
N ASN A 165 -19.55 4.68 -2.44
CA ASN A 165 -20.71 5.47 -2.87
C ASN A 165 -21.74 5.60 -1.74
N GLN A 166 -22.04 4.51 -1.05
CA GLN A 166 -22.96 4.52 0.09
C GLN A 166 -22.45 5.44 1.21
N LYS A 167 -21.15 5.35 1.55
CA LYS A 167 -20.51 6.25 2.53
C LYS A 167 -20.57 7.72 2.12
N LEU A 168 -20.37 8.02 0.84
CA LEU A 168 -20.48 9.39 0.33
C LEU A 168 -21.92 9.93 0.47
N LEU A 169 -22.93 9.11 0.15
CA LEU A 169 -24.33 9.46 0.34
C LEU A 169 -24.67 9.68 1.82
N ASP A 170 -24.14 8.85 2.72
CA ASP A 170 -24.32 9.04 4.17
C ASP A 170 -23.76 10.38 4.64
N LEU A 171 -22.58 10.79 4.15
CA LEU A 171 -22.03 12.12 4.42
C LEU A 171 -22.92 13.25 3.89
N LEU A 172 -23.40 13.14 2.65
CA LEU A 172 -24.28 14.14 2.03
C LEU A 172 -25.60 14.31 2.78
N LEU A 173 -26.17 13.21 3.27
CA LEU A 173 -27.42 13.19 4.01
C LEU A 173 -27.25 13.54 5.49
N GLY A 174 -26.03 13.82 5.95
CA GLY A 174 -25.72 14.10 7.35
C GLY A 174 -25.99 12.90 8.28
N ARG A 175 -26.08 11.69 7.74
CA ARG A 175 -26.27 10.48 8.53
C ARG A 175 -24.92 10.11 9.13
N PRO A 176 -24.76 10.10 10.48
CA PRO A 176 -23.55 9.56 11.06
C PRO A 176 -23.50 8.09 10.66
N GLY A 177 -22.50 7.73 9.84
CA GLY A 177 -22.40 6.45 9.15
C GLY A 177 -22.99 5.33 9.98
N SER A 178 -24.02 4.70 9.42
CA SER A 178 -24.47 3.43 9.93
C SER A 178 -23.26 2.51 9.84
N LEU A 179 -22.65 2.19 10.97
CA LEU A 179 -22.01 0.90 11.16
C LEU A 179 -23.13 -0.12 10.99
N ALA A 180 -23.54 -0.34 9.74
CA ALA A 180 -24.59 -1.23 9.37
C ALA A 180 -24.06 -2.62 9.72
N LYS A 181 -24.49 -3.10 10.90
CA LYS A 181 -24.52 -4.52 11.23
C LYS A 181 -24.95 -5.28 9.98
N PRO A 182 -24.18 -6.26 9.49
CA PRO A 182 -24.66 -7.08 8.39
C PRO A 182 -25.86 -7.89 8.88
N ALA A 183 -26.98 -7.74 8.16
CA ALA A 183 -28.01 -8.77 7.98
C ALA A 183 -28.72 -9.35 9.23
N ALA A 184 -29.28 -8.51 10.11
CA ALA A 184 -30.20 -8.99 11.15
C ALA A 184 -31.67 -9.13 10.70
N GLU A 185 -32.05 -8.62 9.52
CA GLU A 185 -33.46 -8.64 9.08
C GLU A 185 -33.85 -9.86 8.22
N SER A 186 -32.88 -10.65 7.73
CA SER A 186 -33.16 -11.88 6.97
C SER A 186 -33.21 -13.16 7.83
N ALA A 187 -32.70 -13.12 9.06
CA ALA A 187 -32.70 -14.27 9.98
C ALA A 187 -34.04 -14.48 10.72
N ALA A 188 -34.80 -13.40 10.97
CA ALA A 188 -36.09 -13.47 11.66
C ALA A 188 -37.14 -14.26 10.87
N LYS A 189 -37.14 -14.15 9.54
CA LYS A 189 -38.07 -14.90 8.66
C LYS A 189 -37.70 -16.38 8.48
N ARG A 190 -36.44 -16.78 8.73
CA ARG A 190 -36.01 -18.19 8.65
C ARG A 190 -36.24 -18.98 9.94
N LYS A 191 -36.18 -18.33 11.12
CA LYS A 191 -36.44 -19.00 12.41
C LYS A 191 -37.92 -19.32 12.65
N GLN A 192 -38.84 -18.57 12.04
CA GLN A 192 -40.29 -18.82 12.18
C GLN A 192 -40.79 -20.05 11.42
N LYS A 193 -40.01 -20.60 10.47
CA LYS A 193 -40.36 -21.82 9.70
C LYS A 193 -39.81 -23.13 10.28
N LEU A 194 -39.03 -23.11 11.36
CA LEU A 194 -38.44 -24.32 11.96
C LEU A 194 -38.96 -24.67 13.37
N GLN A 195 -39.88 -23.89 13.94
CA GLN A 195 -40.50 -24.21 15.24
C GLN A 195 -41.95 -24.68 15.08
N ALA A 196 -42.15 -25.81 14.42
CA ALA A 196 -43.41 -26.56 14.51
C ALA A 196 -43.21 -28.02 14.13
N LYS A 197 -42.62 -28.81 15.03
CA LYS A 197 -42.95 -30.23 15.26
C LYS A 197 -42.43 -30.62 16.64
N LYS A 198 -43.32 -30.46 17.61
CA LYS A 198 -43.20 -30.93 18.99
C LYS A 198 -43.20 -32.46 18.95
N TYR A 199 -42.18 -33.11 19.50
CA TYR A 199 -42.19 -34.55 19.74
C TYR A 199 -42.95 -34.80 21.06
N GLU A 200 -43.96 -35.68 21.03
CA GLU A 200 -44.53 -36.29 22.22
C GLU A 200 -43.87 -37.67 22.40
N LEU A 201 -43.11 -37.84 23.48
CA LEU A 201 -42.71 -39.16 23.96
C LEU A 201 -43.83 -39.67 24.87
N LYS A 202 -44.49 -40.75 24.45
CA LYS A 202 -45.42 -41.51 25.28
C LYS A 202 -44.60 -42.41 26.21
N PHE A 203 -44.78 -42.25 27.52
CA PHE A 203 -44.39 -43.23 28.52
C PHE A 203 -45.45 -44.33 28.60
#